data_AF-A0A837RAL8-F1
#
_entry.id   AF-A0A837RAL8-F1
#
_cell.length_a   1.000
_cell.length_b   1.000
_cell.length_c   1.000
_cell.angle_alpha   90.00
_cell.angle_beta   90.00
_cell.angle_gamma   90.00
#
_symmetry.space_group_name_H-M   'P 1'
#
loop_
_entity.id
_entity.type
_entity.pdbx_description
1 polymer ?
#
loop_
_entity_poly.entity_id
_entity_poly.type
_entity_poly.pdbx_seq_one_letter_code
_entity_poly.pdbx_strand_id
1 'polypeptide(L)'
;MQQLTPLVHDFNLDGYWSAVIDEGTPGLARVNQPLTQLLGTWLAAHVTILCDTASFLLIIHDHHQKLAIPGRISPGTSQPYDIKLDGWPVNNSAALMAIVQKYL
;
A
#
# COMPACT_ATOMS: atom_id res chain seq x y z
N MET A 1 5.17 -15.38 -24.91
CA MET A 1 4.32 -14.48 -24.10
C MET A 1 3.91 -15.27 -22.87
N GLN A 2 4.51 -14.99 -21.70
CA GLN A 2 4.07 -15.64 -20.46
C GLN A 2 2.74 -15.00 -20.06
N GLN A 3 1.72 -15.84 -19.98
CA GLN A 3 0.39 -15.45 -19.51
C GLN A 3 0.50 -15.26 -18.00
N LEU A 4 0.27 -14.02 -17.53
CA LEU A 4 0.19 -13.70 -16.11
C LEU A 4 -0.96 -14.52 -15.53
N THR A 5 -0.64 -15.50 -14.69
CA THR A 5 -1.62 -16.24 -13.91
C THR A 5 -2.33 -15.22 -13.02
N PRO A 6 -3.68 -15.12 -13.07
CA PRO A 6 -4.40 -14.28 -12.12
C PRO A 6 -4.03 -14.73 -10.71
N LEU A 7 -3.69 -13.78 -9.83
CA LEU A 7 -3.43 -14.09 -8.43
C LEU A 7 -4.76 -14.51 -7.78
N VAL A 8 -5.05 -15.81 -7.80
CA VAL A 8 -6.27 -16.45 -7.24
C VAL A 8 -6.19 -16.57 -5.70
N HIS A 9 -5.62 -15.58 -5.03
CA HIS A 9 -5.66 -15.49 -3.57
C HIS A 9 -6.36 -14.19 -3.18
N ASP A 10 -7.53 -14.32 -2.57
CA ASP A 10 -8.24 -13.21 -1.91
C ASP A 10 -7.47 -12.82 -0.63
N PHE A 11 -6.39 -12.08 -0.81
CA PHE A 11 -5.71 -11.43 0.29
C PHE A 11 -6.52 -10.21 0.72
N ASN A 12 -7.24 -10.33 1.83
CA ASN A 12 -8.03 -9.23 2.36
C ASN A 12 -7.11 -8.18 3.01
N LEU A 13 -6.97 -7.03 2.35
CA LEU A 13 -6.22 -5.87 2.84
C LEU A 13 -7.08 -4.88 3.65
N ASP A 14 -8.40 -5.06 3.71
CA ASP A 14 -9.33 -4.09 4.29
C ASP A 14 -9.07 -3.85 5.78
N GLY A 15 -8.68 -4.89 6.52
CA GLY A 15 -8.37 -4.77 7.95
C GLY A 15 -7.12 -3.91 8.20
N TYR A 16 -6.07 -4.11 7.40
CA TYR A 16 -4.85 -3.30 7.50
C TYR A 16 -5.13 -1.85 7.12
N TRP A 17 -5.92 -1.65 6.07
CA TRP A 17 -6.16 -0.32 5.55
C TRP A 17 -7.13 0.49 6.41
N SER A 18 -8.15 -0.15 6.97
CA SER A 18 -9.02 0.44 8.00
C SER A 18 -8.20 0.95 9.19
N ALA A 19 -7.21 0.18 9.66
CA ALA A 19 -6.33 0.62 10.74
C ALA A 19 -5.53 1.90 10.38
N VAL A 20 -5.03 2.02 9.15
CA VAL A 20 -4.31 3.23 8.72
C VAL A 20 -5.26 4.42 8.55
N ILE A 21 -6.45 4.17 8.04
CA ILE A 21 -7.50 5.19 7.86
C ILE A 21 -7.95 5.74 9.23
N ASP A 22 -8.17 4.87 10.20
CA ASP A 22 -8.70 5.29 11.51
C ASP A 22 -7.63 5.95 12.40
N GLU A 23 -6.41 5.43 12.36
CA GLU A 23 -5.35 5.84 13.31
C GLU A 23 -4.24 6.68 12.67
N GLY A 24 -4.21 6.80 11.34
CA GLY A 24 -3.20 7.57 10.61
C GLY A 24 -1.82 6.91 10.66
N THR A 25 -0.78 7.73 10.85
CA THR A 25 0.62 7.28 10.92
C THR A 25 0.87 6.19 11.99
N PRO A 26 0.33 6.30 13.23
CA PRO A 26 0.35 5.20 14.20
C PRO A 26 -0.24 3.89 13.69
N GLY A 27 -1.37 3.97 12.98
CA GLY A 27 -2.00 2.80 12.35
C GLY A 27 -1.08 2.14 11.34
N LEU A 28 -0.45 2.94 10.46
CA LEU A 28 0.55 2.44 9.50
C LEU A 28 1.74 1.79 10.20
N ALA A 29 2.29 2.42 11.23
CA ALA A 29 3.42 1.86 11.98
C ALA A 29 3.09 0.49 12.58
N ARG A 30 1.88 0.35 13.15
CA ARG A 30 1.38 -0.92 13.71
C ARG A 30 1.25 -2.01 12.65
N VAL A 31 0.76 -1.67 11.46
CA VAL A 31 0.50 -2.66 10.40
C VAL A 31 1.64 -2.83 9.39
N ASN A 32 2.72 -2.05 9.48
CA ASN A 32 3.77 -1.99 8.47
C ASN A 32 4.36 -3.39 8.14
N GLN A 33 4.82 -4.11 9.16
CA GLN A 33 5.43 -5.43 8.97
C GLN A 33 4.45 -6.44 8.34
N PRO A 34 3.25 -6.68 8.90
CA PRO A 34 2.32 -7.64 8.29
C PRO A 34 1.81 -7.19 6.91
N LEU A 35 1.59 -5.88 6.70
CA LEU A 35 1.20 -5.34 5.40
C LEU A 35 2.29 -5.57 4.34
N THR A 36 3.55 -5.31 4.69
CA THR A 36 4.71 -5.54 3.83
C THR A 36 4.83 -7.01 3.42
N GLN A 37 4.66 -7.94 4.37
CA GLN A 37 4.70 -9.38 4.09
C GLN A 37 3.57 -9.81 3.16
N LEU A 38 2.36 -9.29 3.37
CA LEU A 38 1.18 -9.61 2.58
C LEU A 38 1.31 -9.08 1.14
N LEU A 39 1.67 -7.81 0.98
CA LEU A 39 1.93 -7.21 -0.32
C LEU A 39 3.08 -7.91 -1.05
N GLY A 40 4.17 -8.27 -0.35
CA GLY A 40 5.28 -8.97 -0.97
C GLY A 40 4.90 -10.38 -1.46
N THR A 41 4.07 -11.09 -0.70
CA THR A 41 3.51 -12.39 -1.12
C THR A 41 2.63 -12.22 -2.36
N TRP A 42 1.76 -11.21 -2.35
CA TRP A 42 0.82 -11.01 -3.44
C TRP A 42 1.49 -10.54 -4.74
N LEU A 43 2.46 -9.62 -4.64
CA LEU A 43 3.17 -9.06 -5.79
C LEU A 43 4.34 -9.95 -6.25
N ALA A 44 4.65 -11.03 -5.54
CA ALA A 44 5.88 -11.81 -5.71
C ALA A 44 7.14 -10.91 -5.74
N ALA A 45 7.18 -9.91 -4.85
CA ALA A 45 8.19 -8.86 -4.81
C ALA A 45 8.66 -8.58 -3.38
N HIS A 46 9.85 -8.00 -3.23
CA HIS A 46 10.27 -7.44 -1.96
C HIS A 46 9.64 -6.07 -1.78
N VAL A 47 8.83 -5.92 -0.73
CA VAL A 47 8.16 -4.66 -0.38
C VAL A 47 8.87 -4.04 0.83
N THR A 48 8.97 -2.72 0.86
CA THR A 48 9.42 -1.97 2.04
C THR A 48 8.62 -0.68 2.15
N ILE A 49 8.09 -0.38 3.34
CA ILE A 49 7.42 0.88 3.63
C ILE A 49 8.28 1.68 4.60
N LEU A 50 8.84 2.78 4.12
CA LEU A 50 9.55 3.76 4.94
C LEU A 50 8.56 4.83 5.36
N CYS A 51 8.45 5.15 6.65
CA CYS A 51 7.43 6.05 7.16
C CYS A 51 8.05 7.15 8.04
N ASP A 52 7.50 8.36 7.92
CA ASP A 52 7.68 9.52 8.78
C ASP A 52 6.29 10.05 9.17
N THR A 53 6.26 11.04 10.07
CA THR A 53 5.11 11.62 10.78
C THR A 53 3.86 11.89 9.92
N ALA A 54 3.98 12.12 8.61
CA ALA A 54 2.84 12.26 7.68
C ALA A 54 3.10 11.74 6.25
N SER A 55 4.26 11.14 6.01
CA SER A 55 4.68 10.71 4.67
C SER A 55 5.24 9.30 4.74
N PHE A 56 5.09 8.56 3.65
CA PHE A 56 5.72 7.27 3.53
C PHE A 56 6.21 7.04 2.10
N LEU A 57 7.12 6.09 1.92
CA LEU A 57 7.59 5.64 0.62
C LEU A 57 7.35 4.15 0.52
N LEU A 58 6.51 3.75 -0.43
CA LEU A 58 6.30 2.36 -0.79
C LEU A 58 7.33 1.95 -1.83
N ILE A 59 8.25 1.08 -1.46
CA ILE A 59 9.28 0.53 -2.34
C ILE A 59 8.87 -0.89 -2.71
N ILE A 60 8.76 -1.16 -4.01
CA ILE A 60 8.47 -2.49 -4.56
C ILE A 60 9.65 -2.87 -5.44
N HIS A 61 10.27 -4.00 -5.14
CA HIS A 61 11.44 -4.50 -5.86
C HIS A 61 11.23 -5.95 -6.24
N ASP A 62 11.10 -6.22 -7.54
CA ASP A 62 11.10 -7.56 -8.10
C ASP A 62 12.45 -7.89 -8.76
N HIS A 63 12.54 -8.98 -9.50
CA HIS A 63 13.79 -9.39 -10.17
C HIS A 63 14.22 -8.48 -11.34
N HIS A 64 13.35 -7.61 -11.83
CA HIS A 64 13.55 -6.81 -13.04
C HIS A 64 13.66 -5.32 -12.76
N GLN A 65 12.96 -4.81 -11.75
CA GLN A 65 12.82 -3.38 -11.50
C GLN A 65 12.59 -3.03 -10.03
N LYS A 66 12.92 -1.78 -9.71
CA LYS A 66 12.64 -1.16 -8.41
C LYS A 66 11.78 0.08 -8.61
N LEU A 67 10.58 0.05 -8.05
CA LEU A 67 9.63 1.15 -8.04
C LEU A 67 9.58 1.78 -6.64
N ALA A 68 9.46 3.11 -6.60
CA ALA A 68 9.24 3.86 -5.37
C ALA A 68 8.04 4.79 -5.56
N ILE A 69 6.98 4.58 -4.78
CA ILE A 69 5.74 5.36 -4.84
C ILE A 69 5.64 6.22 -3.57
N PRO A 70 5.74 7.56 -3.66
CA PRO A 70 5.60 8.42 -2.51
C PRO A 70 4.15 8.46 -2.03
N GLY A 71 3.97 8.43 -0.71
CA GLY A 71 2.68 8.43 -0.06
C GLY A 71 2.56 9.53 1.00
N ARG A 72 1.34 9.99 1.23
CA ARG A 72 1.00 10.93 2.30
C ARG A 72 -0.22 10.46 3.07
N ILE A 73 -0.19 10.68 4.39
CA ILE A 73 -1.30 10.48 5.31
C ILE A 73 -1.64 11.84 5.89
N SER A 74 -2.90 12.26 5.78
CA SER A 74 -3.35 13.57 6.27
C SER A 74 -4.72 13.44 6.91
N PRO A 75 -5.04 14.20 7.98
CA PRO A 75 -6.37 14.18 8.56
C PRO A 75 -7.42 14.53 7.50
N GLY A 76 -8.46 13.70 7.37
CA GLY A 76 -9.61 14.01 6.55
C GLY A 76 -10.38 15.21 7.13
N THR A 77 -10.98 16.03 6.27
CA THR A 77 -11.73 17.22 6.71
C THR A 77 -13.06 16.88 7.41
N SER A 78 -13.59 15.69 7.16
CA SER A 78 -14.94 15.27 7.59
C SER A 78 -15.05 13.76 7.88
N GLN A 79 -13.95 13.03 7.77
CA GLN A 79 -13.84 11.57 7.86
C GLN A 79 -12.44 11.21 8.40
N PRO A 80 -12.12 9.92 8.60
CA PRO A 80 -10.79 9.50 9.06
C PRO A 80 -9.65 9.93 8.11
N TYR A 81 -8.42 9.49 8.36
CA TYR A 81 -7.25 9.92 7.59
C TYR A 81 -7.38 9.61 6.09
N ASP A 82 -7.05 10.61 5.28
CA ASP A 82 -6.86 10.47 3.85
C ASP A 82 -5.44 10.01 3.55
N ILE A 83 -5.34 8.97 2.74
CA ILE A 83 -4.10 8.36 2.30
C ILE A 83 -4.01 8.53 0.79
N LYS A 84 -2.87 9.04 0.32
CA LYS A 84 -2.61 9.24 -1.12
C LYS A 84 -1.29 8.61 -1.52
N LEU A 85 -1.24 8.03 -2.71
CA LEU A 85 -0.04 7.53 -3.38
C LEU A 85 0.13 8.26 -4.70
N ASP A 86 1.28 8.92 -4.89
CA ASP A 86 1.57 9.74 -6.06
C ASP A 86 0.41 10.70 -6.44
N GLY A 87 -0.22 11.29 -5.42
CA GLY A 87 -1.36 12.20 -5.57
C GLY A 87 -2.73 11.53 -5.72
N TRP A 88 -2.80 10.22 -5.89
CA TRP A 88 -4.05 9.46 -6.03
C TRP A 88 -4.59 9.00 -4.67
N PRO A 89 -5.89 9.17 -4.38
CA PRO A 89 -6.48 8.68 -3.14
C PRO A 89 -6.49 7.16 -3.11
N VAL A 90 -6.01 6.61 -2.01
CA VAL A 90 -5.97 5.18 -1.74
C VAL A 90 -6.54 4.95 -0.35
N ASN A 91 -7.84 5.17 -0.14
CA ASN A 91 -8.50 4.99 1.17
C ASN A 91 -9.22 3.62 1.27
N ASN A 92 -8.81 2.63 0.49
CA ASN A 92 -9.23 1.24 0.61
C ASN A 92 -8.24 0.34 -0.13
N SER A 93 -8.33 -0.95 0.14
CA SER A 93 -7.53 -2.00 -0.51
C SER A 93 -7.62 -1.95 -2.04
N ALA A 94 -8.83 -1.82 -2.59
CA ALA A 94 -9.07 -1.81 -4.02
C ALA A 94 -8.37 -0.63 -4.71
N ALA A 95 -8.45 0.57 -4.14
CA ALA A 95 -7.80 1.77 -4.66
C ALA A 95 -6.27 1.67 -4.58
N LEU A 96 -5.72 1.18 -3.47
CA LEU A 96 -4.28 0.90 -3.35
C LEU A 96 -3.79 0.02 -4.49
N MET A 97 -4.57 -1.00 -4.81
CA MET A 97 -4.17 -2.01 -5.79
C MET A 97 -4.31 -1.56 -7.23
N ALA A 98 -5.33 -0.75 -7.53
CA ALA A 98 -5.40 -0.04 -8.80
C ALA A 98 -4.16 0.82 -9.04
N ILE A 99 -3.65 1.49 -7.99
CA ILE A 99 -2.42 2.29 -8.09
C ILE A 99 -1.19 1.40 -8.28
N VAL A 100 -1.00 0.34 -7.49
CA VAL A 100 0.14 -0.57 -7.65
C VAL A 100 0.17 -1.19 -9.05
N GLN A 101 -0.97 -1.67 -9.55
CA GLN A 101 -1.09 -2.25 -10.90
C GLN A 101 -0.82 -1.24 -12.02
N LYS A 102 -1.04 0.07 -11.78
CA LYS A 102 -0.74 1.09 -12.79
C LYS A 102 0.76 1.26 -13.04
N TYR A 103 1.60 0.95 -12.05
CA TYR A 103 3.05 1.14 -12.13
C TYR A 103 3.84 -0.17 -12.35
N LEU A 104 3.17 -1.33 -12.29
CA LEU A 104 3.75 -2.65 -12.59
C LEU A 104 3.35 -3.09 -14.01
#